data_AF-A0A453JTN0-F1
#
_entry.id   AF-A0A453JTN0-F1
#
_cell.length_a   1.000
_cell.length_b   1.000
_cell.length_c   1.000
_cell.angle_alpha   90.00
_cell.angle_beta   90.00
_cell.angle_gamma   90.00
#
_symmetry.space_group_name_H-M   'P 1'
#
loop_
_entity.id
_entity.type
_entity.pdbx_description
1 polymer ?
#
loop_
_entity_poly.entity_id
_entity_poly.type
_entity_poly.pdbx_seq_one_letter_code
_entity_poly.pdbx_strand_id
1 'polypeptide(L)'
;MAVAAYAHFDALLGHETPRNCNIDLSELITPTNLDDFDAPFDAEEIWNAVKRLPARKAPGPDGYNAEFLRACWPIVRQDFVDVFQRLYEMRGRGFCSLNQALLTLLPKRVDAHGLGDFRPISLIHLVAKIFAKVLSLRLAPKLCSLISTCQNAFIPRRSLHDNFILVRQSTRLLHQLGAPRTLLKLDLARAFDTISWPFLFEVLRQYIFGFHFLEWIAILLSS
;
A
#
# COMPACT_ATOMS: atom_id res chain seq x y z
N MET A 1 -14.37 16.84 20.34
CA MET A 1 -14.46 15.51 19.67
C MET A 1 -13.26 15.25 18.76
N ALA A 2 -12.97 16.13 17.78
CA ALA A 2 -11.81 15.98 16.88
C ALA A 2 -10.46 15.85 17.60
N VAL A 3 -10.19 16.65 18.64
CA VAL A 3 -8.93 16.59 19.41
C VAL A 3 -8.78 15.25 20.17
N ALA A 4 -9.86 14.73 20.74
CA ALA A 4 -9.84 13.45 21.45
C ALA A 4 -9.67 12.27 20.48
N ALA A 5 -10.28 12.34 19.30
CA ALA A 5 -10.06 11.37 18.23
C ALA A 5 -8.62 11.43 17.70
N TYR A 6 -8.10 12.64 17.47
CA TYR A 6 -6.70 12.86 17.08
C TYR A 6 -5.75 12.24 18.11
N ALA A 7 -5.85 12.63 19.40
CA ALA A 7 -5.00 12.08 20.44
C ALA A 7 -5.13 10.55 20.60
N HIS A 8 -6.34 10.01 20.44
CA HIS A 8 -6.56 8.57 20.47
C HIS A 8 -5.83 7.85 19.34
N PHE A 9 -5.94 8.33 18.10
CA PHE A 9 -5.31 7.70 16.94
C PHE A 9 -3.81 8.03 16.81
N ASP A 10 -3.37 9.20 17.24
CA ASP A 10 -1.96 9.61 17.28
C ASP A 10 -1.15 8.71 18.23
N ALA A 11 -1.71 8.40 19.41
CA ALA A 11 -1.13 7.42 20.33
C ALA A 11 -1.23 5.96 19.82
N LEU A 12 -1.91 5.74 18.70
CA LEU A 12 -2.26 4.42 18.14
C LEU A 12 -1.37 4.07 16.94
N LEU A 13 -0.95 5.09 16.21
CA LEU A 13 0.06 5.06 15.14
C LEU A 13 1.42 4.74 15.77
N GLY A 14 2.23 3.91 15.11
CA GLY A 14 3.49 3.45 15.68
C GLY A 14 4.47 4.59 15.96
N HIS A 15 4.99 4.66 17.19
CA HIS A 15 6.15 5.51 17.49
C HIS A 15 7.42 4.83 16.96
N GLU A 16 8.36 5.63 16.45
CA GLU A 16 9.66 5.12 16.02
C GLU A 16 10.45 4.62 17.24
N THR A 17 10.47 3.31 17.42
CA THR A 17 11.31 2.67 18.45
C THR A 17 12.64 2.27 17.82
N PRO A 18 13.80 2.62 18.43
CA PRO A 18 15.09 2.16 17.96
C PRO A 18 15.13 0.63 17.94
N ARG A 19 15.57 0.06 16.81
CA ARG A 19 15.71 -1.39 16.66
C ARG A 19 16.93 -1.87 17.46
N ASN A 20 16.69 -2.76 18.42
CA ASN A 20 17.74 -3.39 19.23
C ASN A 20 18.47 -4.54 18.50
N CYS A 21 17.90 -5.03 17.40
CA CYS A 21 18.46 -6.10 16.59
C CYS A 21 18.23 -5.80 15.11
N ASN A 22 19.19 -6.21 14.27
CA ASN A 22 19.09 -6.10 12.83
C ASN A 22 18.78 -7.48 12.22
N ILE A 23 17.96 -7.50 11.17
CA ILE A 23 17.67 -8.70 10.39
C ILE A 23 18.62 -8.70 9.21
N ASP A 24 19.33 -9.80 8.98
CA ASP A 24 20.11 -9.95 7.76
C ASP A 24 19.16 -10.20 6.58
N LEU A 25 18.86 -9.13 5.85
CA LEU A 25 17.98 -9.18 4.68
C LEU A 25 18.61 -9.96 3.52
N SER A 26 19.93 -10.15 3.50
CA SER A 26 20.60 -10.88 2.42
C SER A 26 20.31 -12.38 2.44
N GLU A 27 20.02 -12.94 3.62
CA GLU A 27 19.59 -14.33 3.78
C GLU A 27 18.11 -14.54 3.39
N LEU A 28 17.31 -13.47 3.44
CA LEU A 28 15.86 -13.53 3.24
C LEU A 28 15.42 -13.08 1.84
N ILE A 29 16.18 -12.19 1.21
CA ILE A 29 15.82 -11.55 -0.04
C ILE A 29 16.93 -11.75 -1.06
N THR A 30 16.59 -12.43 -2.16
CA THR A 30 17.44 -12.48 -3.34
C THR A 30 17.38 -11.12 -4.07
N PRO A 31 18.51 -10.42 -4.22
CA PRO A 31 18.53 -9.15 -4.93
C PRO A 31 18.04 -9.33 -6.36
N THR A 32 17.10 -8.48 -6.79
CA THR A 32 16.52 -8.48 -8.12
C THR A 32 16.62 -7.07 -8.65
N ASN A 33 17.24 -6.82 -9.79
CA ASN A 33 17.29 -5.46 -10.32
C ASN A 33 15.88 -5.00 -10.75
N LEU A 34 15.40 -3.90 -10.15
CA LEU A 34 14.10 -3.26 -10.40
C LEU A 34 14.26 -1.79 -10.82
N ASP A 35 15.41 -1.44 -11.39
CA ASP A 35 15.70 -0.09 -11.91
C ASP A 35 14.81 0.25 -13.12
N ASP A 36 14.20 -0.76 -13.77
CA ASP A 36 13.24 -0.56 -14.86
C ASP A 36 12.00 0.22 -14.43
N PHE A 37 11.71 0.27 -13.12
CA PHE A 37 10.62 1.07 -12.58
C PHE A 37 10.87 2.57 -12.54
N ASP A 38 12.11 3.02 -12.73
CA ASP A 38 12.46 4.45 -12.77
C ASP A 38 12.13 5.10 -14.11
N ALA A 39 11.64 4.38 -15.11
CA ALA A 39 11.32 4.94 -16.43
C ALA A 39 10.39 6.17 -16.34
N PRO A 40 10.52 7.17 -17.24
CA PRO A 40 9.60 8.30 -17.33
C PRO A 40 8.14 7.86 -17.43
N PHE A 41 7.24 8.71 -16.93
CA PHE A 41 5.83 8.36 -16.98
C PHE A 41 5.22 8.61 -18.37
N ASP A 42 4.46 7.64 -18.87
CA ASP A 42 3.74 7.76 -20.14
C ASP A 42 2.25 8.07 -19.95
N ALA A 43 1.69 8.87 -20.86
CA ALA A 43 0.29 9.29 -20.77
C ALA A 43 -0.69 8.11 -20.86
N GLU A 44 -0.38 7.05 -21.63
CA GLU A 44 -1.23 5.86 -21.70
C GLU A 44 -1.17 5.04 -20.41
N GLU A 45 -0.03 5.03 -19.73
CA GLU A 45 0.12 4.35 -18.45
C GLU A 45 -0.73 5.05 -17.36
N ILE A 46 -0.72 6.39 -17.33
CA ILE A 46 -1.53 7.19 -16.41
C ILE A 46 -3.01 6.94 -16.73
N TRP A 47 -3.38 6.96 -18.01
CA TRP A 47 -4.75 6.68 -18.42
C TRP A 47 -5.19 5.26 -18.05
N ASN A 48 -4.32 4.26 -18.19
CA ASN A 48 -4.58 2.90 -17.75
C ASN A 48 -4.84 2.83 -16.23
N ALA A 49 -4.10 3.59 -15.42
CA ALA A 49 -4.36 3.71 -13.99
C ALA A 49 -5.76 4.29 -13.71
N VAL A 50 -6.15 5.36 -14.39
CA VAL A 50 -7.49 5.97 -14.27
C VAL A 50 -8.61 4.98 -14.62
N LYS A 51 -8.46 4.26 -15.73
CA LYS A 51 -9.44 3.22 -16.15
C LYS A 51 -9.60 2.11 -15.12
N ARG A 52 -8.52 1.77 -14.40
CA ARG A 52 -8.50 0.70 -13.39
C ARG A 52 -8.95 1.11 -12.00
N LEU A 53 -9.23 2.40 -11.77
CA LEU A 53 -9.83 2.82 -10.51
C LEU A 53 -11.22 2.19 -10.32
N PRO A 54 -11.61 1.81 -9.10
CA PRO A 54 -12.96 1.33 -8.86
C PRO A 54 -13.99 2.47 -9.01
N ALA A 55 -15.13 2.15 -9.61
CA ALA A 55 -16.28 3.04 -9.69
C ALA A 55 -17.03 3.11 -8.33
N ARG A 56 -17.85 4.15 -8.16
CA ARG A 56 -18.75 4.40 -7.03
C ARG A 56 -18.03 4.42 -5.68
N LYS A 57 -16.83 5.01 -5.66
CA LYS A 57 -16.08 5.28 -4.43
C LYS A 57 -16.28 6.71 -3.97
N ALA A 58 -16.24 6.90 -2.66
CA ALA A 58 -16.28 8.23 -2.05
C ALA A 58 -15.04 9.05 -2.50
N PRO A 59 -15.23 10.36 -2.77
CA PRO A 59 -14.14 11.25 -3.14
C PRO A 59 -13.24 11.55 -1.94
N GLY A 60 -12.03 12.06 -2.22
CA GLY A 60 -11.15 12.64 -1.21
C GLY A 60 -11.52 14.09 -0.89
N PRO A 61 -10.60 14.87 -0.32
CA PRO A 61 -10.82 16.29 -0.02
C PRO A 61 -11.06 17.14 -1.28
N ASP A 62 -10.65 16.66 -2.45
CA ASP A 62 -10.89 17.30 -3.76
C ASP A 62 -12.32 17.16 -4.28
N GLY A 63 -13.14 16.27 -3.70
CA GLY A 63 -14.53 16.09 -4.11
C GLY A 63 -14.72 15.32 -5.43
N TYR A 64 -13.64 14.85 -6.08
CA TYR A 64 -13.73 14.16 -7.37
C TYR A 64 -13.61 12.63 -7.25
N ASN A 65 -14.36 11.92 -8.08
CA ASN A 65 -14.32 10.47 -8.21
C ASN A 65 -13.70 10.02 -9.54
N ALA A 66 -13.54 8.70 -9.70
CA ALA A 66 -12.94 8.13 -10.90
C ALA A 66 -13.80 8.36 -12.15
N GLU A 67 -15.13 8.41 -12.01
CA GLU A 67 -16.07 8.64 -13.10
C GLU A 67 -15.95 10.04 -13.68
N PHE A 68 -15.87 11.06 -12.82
CA PHE A 68 -15.58 12.43 -13.23
C PHE A 68 -14.32 12.47 -14.06
N LEU A 69 -13.23 11.86 -13.57
CA LEU A 69 -11.96 11.89 -14.28
C LEU A 69 -12.01 11.17 -15.63
N ARG A 70 -12.76 10.08 -15.75
CA ARG A 70 -12.94 9.39 -17.04
C ARG A 70 -13.74 10.22 -18.03
N ALA A 71 -14.81 10.87 -17.56
CA ALA A 71 -15.66 11.71 -18.40
C ALA A 71 -14.91 12.96 -18.87
N CYS A 72 -14.13 13.57 -17.97
CA CYS A 72 -13.40 14.81 -18.23
C CYS A 72 -11.94 14.58 -18.67
N TRP A 73 -11.51 13.34 -18.93
CA TRP A 73 -10.12 13.02 -19.28
C TRP A 73 -9.58 13.86 -20.45
N PRO A 74 -10.33 14.10 -21.56
CA PRO A 74 -9.84 14.95 -22.64
C PRO A 74 -9.48 16.39 -22.22
N ILE A 75 -10.06 16.87 -21.11
CA ILE A 75 -9.85 18.22 -20.59
C ILE A 75 -8.65 18.22 -19.63
N VAL A 76 -8.62 17.30 -18.66
CA VAL A 76 -7.64 17.33 -17.55
C VAL A 76 -6.40 16.47 -17.78
N ARG A 77 -6.35 15.70 -18.89
CA ARG A 77 -5.22 14.80 -19.20
C ARG A 77 -3.87 15.51 -19.11
N GLN A 78 -3.78 16.72 -19.65
CA GLN A 78 -2.51 17.45 -19.68
C GLN A 78 -2.05 17.83 -18.26
N ASP A 79 -2.96 18.27 -17.39
CA ASP A 79 -2.63 18.60 -16.00
C ASP A 79 -2.04 17.39 -15.26
N PHE A 80 -2.59 16.19 -15.49
CA PHE A 80 -2.06 14.96 -14.91
C PHE A 80 -0.67 14.61 -15.48
N VAL A 81 -0.47 14.73 -16.78
CA VAL A 81 0.84 14.49 -17.40
C VAL A 81 1.89 15.45 -16.84
N ASP A 82 1.56 16.74 -16.70
CA ASP A 82 2.47 17.76 -16.17
C ASP A 82 2.83 17.49 -14.70
N VAL A 83 1.87 17.05 -13.89
CA VAL A 83 2.13 16.63 -12.50
C VAL A 83 3.09 15.43 -12.46
N PHE A 84 2.85 14.41 -13.27
CA PHE A 84 3.72 13.22 -13.32
C PHE A 84 5.11 13.55 -13.86
N GLN A 85 5.22 14.46 -14.82
CA GLN A 85 6.50 14.96 -15.30
C GLN A 85 7.27 15.68 -14.19
N ARG A 86 6.62 16.56 -13.41
CA ARG A 86 7.25 17.22 -12.26
C ARG A 86 7.71 16.22 -11.19
N LEU A 87 6.94 15.16 -10.95
CA LEU A 87 7.33 14.08 -10.04
C LEU A 87 8.56 13.31 -10.56
N TYR A 88 8.63 13.06 -11.87
CA TYR A 88 9.80 12.45 -12.51
C TYR A 88 11.04 13.34 -12.42
N GLU A 89 10.90 14.64 -12.65
CA GLU A 89 11.97 15.65 -12.54
C GLU A 89 12.42 15.92 -11.08
N MET A 90 11.94 15.15 -10.10
CA MET A 90 12.23 15.34 -8.68
C MET A 90 11.79 16.71 -8.14
N ARG A 91 10.78 17.30 -8.77
CA ARG A 91 10.16 18.58 -8.39
C ARG A 91 8.84 18.36 -7.65
N GLY A 92 8.83 17.42 -6.70
CA GLY A 92 7.67 17.08 -5.87
C GLY A 92 7.34 18.06 -4.75
N ARG A 93 8.05 19.21 -4.65
CA ARG A 93 7.78 20.20 -3.60
C ARG A 93 6.34 20.71 -3.72
N GLY A 94 5.58 20.59 -2.63
CA GLY A 94 4.16 20.95 -2.58
C GLY A 94 3.20 19.78 -2.81
N PHE A 95 3.70 18.57 -3.13
CA PHE A 95 2.86 17.39 -3.25
C PHE A 95 2.10 17.05 -1.97
N CYS A 96 2.59 17.48 -0.80
CA CYS A 96 1.86 17.38 0.47
C CYS A 96 0.44 17.99 0.41
N SER A 97 0.24 19.05 -0.36
CA SER A 97 -1.10 19.64 -0.57
C SER A 97 -2.03 18.73 -1.39
N LEU A 98 -1.45 17.87 -2.23
CA LEU A 98 -2.15 16.85 -3.03
C LEU A 98 -2.15 15.47 -2.34
N ASN A 99 -1.46 15.33 -1.21
CA ASN A 99 -1.37 14.08 -0.42
C ASN A 99 -2.19 14.15 0.87
N GLN A 100 -3.11 15.11 0.98
CA GLN A 100 -4.03 15.19 2.11
C GLN A 100 -5.11 14.09 2.06
N ALA A 101 -5.64 13.76 3.23
CA ALA A 101 -6.68 12.76 3.37
C ALA A 101 -7.83 13.27 4.24
N LEU A 102 -9.06 12.94 3.85
CA LEU A 102 -10.22 13.07 4.72
C LEU A 102 -10.34 11.79 5.56
N LEU A 103 -10.16 11.92 6.88
CA LEU A 103 -10.33 10.81 7.81
C LEU A 103 -11.82 10.62 8.14
N THR A 104 -12.36 9.45 7.84
CA THR A 104 -13.72 9.05 8.22
C THR A 104 -13.71 7.80 9.10
N LEU A 105 -14.65 7.71 10.04
CA LEU A 105 -14.74 6.60 10.99
C LEU A 105 -15.89 5.69 10.60
N LEU A 106 -15.59 4.44 10.21
CA LEU A 106 -16.62 3.43 9.94
C LEU A 106 -16.86 2.55 11.17
N PRO A 107 -18.11 2.37 11.61
CA PRO A 107 -18.42 1.49 12.74
C PRO A 107 -18.14 0.03 12.40
N LYS A 108 -17.48 -0.71 13.29
CA LYS A 108 -17.24 -2.16 13.19
C LYS A 108 -18.49 -2.99 13.51
N ARG A 109 -19.41 -2.42 14.31
CA ARG A 109 -20.63 -3.05 14.83
C ARG A 109 -21.72 -1.98 14.97
N VAL A 110 -22.97 -2.43 15.03
CA VAL A 110 -24.16 -1.54 15.11
C VAL A 110 -24.11 -0.68 16.38
N ASP A 111 -23.74 -1.28 17.51
CA ASP A 111 -23.69 -0.60 18.82
C ASP A 111 -22.27 -0.07 19.12
N ALA A 112 -21.73 0.75 18.21
CA ALA A 112 -20.41 1.34 18.38
C ALA A 112 -20.46 2.53 19.35
N HIS A 113 -19.79 2.40 20.51
CA HIS A 113 -19.78 3.43 21.55
C HIS A 113 -18.40 4.04 21.80
N GLY A 114 -17.32 3.27 21.60
CA GLY A 114 -15.94 3.73 21.82
C GLY A 114 -15.18 3.94 20.50
N LEU A 115 -14.13 4.78 20.50
CA LEU A 115 -13.29 5.02 19.32
C LEU A 115 -12.64 3.74 18.76
N GLY A 116 -12.35 2.76 19.63
CA GLY A 116 -11.85 1.44 19.22
C GLY A 116 -12.86 0.60 18.43
N ASP A 117 -14.16 0.93 18.50
CA ASP A 117 -15.22 0.30 17.71
C ASP A 117 -15.31 0.82 16.29
N PHE A 118 -14.52 1.84 15.95
CA PHE A 118 -14.47 2.40 14.61
C PHE A 118 -13.19 1.95 13.88
N ARG A 119 -13.28 1.90 12.56
CA ARG A 119 -12.14 1.78 11.65
C ARG A 119 -11.90 3.14 11.04
N PRO A 120 -10.72 3.77 11.25
CA PRO A 120 -10.35 4.93 10.47
C PRO A 120 -10.16 4.52 9.01
N ILE A 121 -10.70 5.33 8.10
CA ILE A 121 -10.47 5.23 6.66
C ILE A 121 -10.02 6.60 6.16
N SER A 122 -8.87 6.60 5.50
CA SER A 122 -8.30 7.79 4.86
C SER A 122 -8.76 7.86 3.40
N LEU A 123 -9.58 8.85 3.08
CA LEU A 123 -9.98 9.16 1.71
C LEU A 123 -9.01 10.19 1.15
N ILE A 124 -8.04 9.73 0.35
CA ILE A 124 -7.02 10.59 -0.27
C ILE A 124 -7.51 11.25 -1.57
N HIS A 125 -6.87 12.36 -1.92
CA HIS A 125 -6.99 13.03 -3.21
C HIS A 125 -6.80 12.08 -4.40
N LEU A 126 -7.47 12.38 -5.50
CA LEU A 126 -7.45 11.58 -6.71
C LEU A 126 -6.06 11.55 -7.36
N VAL A 127 -5.31 12.65 -7.32
CA VAL A 127 -3.94 12.73 -7.87
C VAL A 127 -3.00 11.76 -7.16
N ALA A 128 -2.92 11.81 -5.83
CA ALA A 128 -2.12 10.86 -5.04
C ALA A 128 -2.58 9.41 -5.23
N LYS A 129 -3.90 9.19 -5.35
CA LYS A 129 -4.48 7.87 -5.62
C LYS A 129 -4.04 7.31 -6.98
N ILE A 130 -4.00 8.14 -8.01
CA ILE A 130 -3.57 7.74 -9.36
C ILE A 130 -2.06 7.52 -9.39
N PHE A 131 -1.30 8.37 -8.70
CA PHE A 131 0.15 8.19 -8.56
C PHE A 131 0.49 6.84 -7.91
N ALA A 132 -0.06 6.56 -6.73
CA ALA A 132 0.08 5.26 -6.08
C ALA A 132 -0.41 4.11 -6.97
N LYS A 133 -1.48 4.32 -7.76
CA LYS A 133 -2.00 3.31 -8.68
C LYS A 133 -1.02 3.02 -9.82
N VAL A 134 -0.40 4.03 -10.43
CA VAL A 134 0.62 3.87 -11.47
C VAL A 134 1.80 3.05 -10.94
N LEU A 135 2.34 3.42 -9.78
CA LEU A 135 3.44 2.68 -9.15
C LEU A 135 3.05 1.22 -8.86
N SER A 136 1.82 0.99 -8.36
CA SER A 136 1.32 -0.38 -8.12
C SER A 136 1.22 -1.21 -9.40
N LEU A 137 0.89 -0.58 -10.54
CA LEU A 137 0.77 -1.26 -11.82
C LEU A 137 2.13 -1.56 -12.43
N ARG A 138 3.15 -0.73 -12.19
CA ARG A 138 4.55 -1.04 -12.53
C ARG A 138 5.05 -2.24 -11.73
N LEU A 139 4.76 -2.30 -10.43
CA LEU A 139 5.21 -3.38 -9.55
C LEU A 139 4.48 -4.72 -9.79
N ALA A 140 3.19 -4.68 -10.10
CA ALA A 140 2.32 -5.87 -10.13
C ALA A 140 2.85 -7.06 -10.96
N PRO A 141 3.43 -6.88 -12.16
CA PRO A 141 3.97 -7.98 -12.96
C PRO A 141 5.15 -8.72 -12.30
N LYS A 142 5.94 -8.04 -11.46
CA LYS A 142 7.12 -8.64 -10.80
C LYS A 142 6.78 -9.29 -9.45
N LEU A 143 5.62 -8.98 -8.84
CA LEU A 143 5.27 -9.49 -7.51
C LEU A 143 5.31 -11.02 -7.41
N CYS A 144 4.94 -11.74 -8.47
CA CYS A 144 4.96 -13.20 -8.46
C CYS A 144 6.35 -13.82 -8.30
N SER A 145 7.40 -13.14 -8.78
CA SER A 145 8.79 -13.60 -8.63
C SER A 145 9.45 -13.07 -7.35
N LEU A 146 9.01 -11.90 -6.86
CA LEU A 146 9.59 -11.27 -5.67
C LEU A 146 9.08 -11.89 -4.35
N ILE A 147 7.87 -12.46 -4.37
CA ILE A 147 7.16 -12.89 -3.17
C ILE A 147 6.91 -14.40 -3.21
N SER A 148 7.20 -15.05 -2.08
CA SER A 148 6.91 -16.47 -1.83
C SER A 148 5.52 -16.89 -2.29
N THR A 149 5.42 -18.10 -2.85
CA THR A 149 4.15 -18.70 -3.30
C THR A 149 3.14 -18.90 -2.17
N CYS A 150 3.58 -18.91 -0.91
CA CYS A 150 2.71 -19.00 0.26
C CYS A 150 1.94 -17.69 0.57
N GLN A 151 2.35 -16.56 -0.02
CA GLN A 151 1.66 -15.28 0.14
C GLN A 151 0.56 -15.14 -0.93
N ASN A 152 -0.70 -15.41 -0.54
CA ASN A 152 -1.81 -15.37 -1.48
C ASN A 152 -2.64 -14.08 -1.43
N ALA A 153 -2.58 -13.32 -0.34
CA ALA A 153 -3.32 -12.07 -0.22
C ALA A 153 -2.67 -10.96 -1.07
N PHE A 154 -3.52 -10.15 -1.73
CA PHE A 154 -3.13 -8.98 -2.52
C PHE A 154 -2.24 -9.23 -3.76
N ILE A 155 -2.02 -10.49 -4.13
CA ILE A 155 -1.29 -10.85 -5.35
C ILE A 155 -2.29 -11.22 -6.45
N PRO A 156 -2.24 -10.59 -7.64
CA PRO A 156 -3.09 -10.97 -8.76
C PRO A 156 -2.98 -12.46 -9.07
N ARG A 157 -4.12 -13.11 -9.37
CA ARG A 157 -4.20 -14.54 -9.74
C ARG A 157 -3.91 -15.54 -8.62
N ARG A 158 -3.69 -15.11 -7.37
CA ARG A 158 -3.61 -16.00 -6.20
C ARG A 158 -4.92 -15.99 -5.42
N SER A 159 -5.31 -17.13 -4.87
CA SER A 159 -6.56 -17.28 -4.11
C SER A 159 -6.27 -17.52 -2.63
N LEU A 160 -7.02 -16.85 -1.75
CA LEU A 160 -6.98 -17.14 -0.31
C LEU A 160 -7.41 -18.58 0.00
N HIS A 161 -8.20 -19.19 -0.89
CA HIS A 161 -8.62 -20.58 -0.75
C HIS A 161 -7.43 -21.56 -0.81
N ASP A 162 -6.38 -21.23 -1.56
CA ASP A 162 -5.20 -22.09 -1.70
C ASP A 162 -4.46 -22.21 -0.36
N ASN A 163 -4.35 -21.11 0.41
CA ASN A 163 -3.78 -21.14 1.77
C ASN A 163 -4.63 -21.97 2.73
N PHE A 164 -5.96 -21.90 2.62
CA PHE A 164 -6.85 -22.73 3.43
C PHE A 164 -6.65 -24.23 3.14
N ILE A 165 -6.56 -24.60 1.86
CA ILE A 165 -6.31 -25.98 1.45
C ILE A 165 -4.94 -26.43 1.97
N LEU A 166 -3.89 -25.62 1.80
CA LEU A 166 -2.53 -25.92 2.26
C LEU A 166 -2.53 -26.23 3.76
N VAL A 167 -3.07 -25.33 4.60
CA VAL A 167 -3.14 -25.54 6.05
C VAL A 167 -3.93 -26.81 6.38
N ARG A 168 -5.10 -27.00 5.76
CA ARG A 168 -5.96 -28.18 6.00
C ARG A 168 -5.26 -29.49 5.65
N GLN A 169 -4.58 -29.55 4.50
CA GLN A 169 -3.86 -30.74 4.04
C GLN A 169 -2.63 -31.00 4.89
N SER A 170 -1.85 -29.97 5.21
CA SER A 170 -0.74 -30.06 6.14
C SER A 170 -1.23 -30.62 7.47
N THR A 171 -2.23 -30.02 8.12
CA THR A 171 -2.76 -30.50 9.41
C THR A 171 -3.22 -31.97 9.35
N ARG A 172 -3.86 -32.40 8.27
CA ARG A 172 -4.27 -33.82 8.09
C ARG A 172 -3.08 -34.76 7.98
N LEU A 173 -2.10 -34.44 7.14
CA LEU A 173 -0.86 -35.22 7.01
C LEU A 173 -0.12 -35.26 8.35
N LEU A 174 -0.04 -34.12 9.01
CA LEU A 174 0.60 -33.99 10.31
C LEU A 174 -0.06 -34.90 11.36
N HIS A 175 -1.38 -34.97 11.36
CA HIS A 175 -2.16 -35.86 12.23
C HIS A 175 -1.92 -37.35 11.93
N GLN A 176 -1.92 -37.74 10.65
CA GLN A 176 -1.69 -39.13 10.22
C GLN A 176 -0.33 -39.67 10.62
N LEU A 177 0.70 -38.82 10.63
CA LEU A 177 2.06 -39.19 10.99
C LEU A 177 2.28 -39.39 12.51
N GLY A 178 1.29 -39.10 13.36
CA GLY A 178 1.29 -39.44 14.79
C GLY A 178 2.35 -38.74 15.68
N ALA A 179 3.22 -37.90 15.12
CA ALA A 179 4.24 -37.19 15.88
C ALA A 179 3.70 -35.91 16.56
N PRO A 180 4.19 -35.52 17.76
CA PRO A 180 3.82 -34.28 18.43
C PRO A 180 4.15 -33.05 17.58
N ARG A 181 3.18 -32.13 17.39
CA ARG A 181 3.30 -30.96 16.52
C ARG A 181 2.53 -29.77 17.10
N THR A 182 3.00 -28.56 16.79
CA THR A 182 2.37 -27.29 17.21
C THR A 182 2.08 -26.43 15.99
N LEU A 183 0.88 -25.84 15.95
CA LEU A 183 0.51 -24.83 14.95
C LEU A 183 0.51 -23.46 15.60
N LEU A 184 1.29 -22.53 15.05
CA LEU A 184 1.36 -21.15 15.52
C LEU A 184 0.53 -20.24 14.61
N LYS A 185 -0.46 -19.57 15.17
CA LYS A 185 -1.22 -18.52 14.48
C LYS A 185 -0.71 -17.16 14.97
N LEU A 186 -0.07 -16.43 14.08
CA LEU A 186 0.39 -15.06 14.33
C LEU A 186 -0.57 -14.08 13.67
N ASP A 187 -0.94 -13.03 14.40
CA ASP A 187 -1.73 -11.92 13.89
C ASP A 187 -1.02 -10.61 14.23
N LEU A 188 -0.83 -9.75 13.23
CA LEU A 188 -0.14 -8.47 13.40
C LEU A 188 -1.19 -7.40 13.66
N ALA A 189 -1.19 -6.87 14.88
CA ALA A 189 -2.05 -5.76 15.23
C ALA A 189 -1.70 -4.53 14.39
N ARG A 190 -2.68 -3.99 13.65
CA ARG A 190 -2.58 -2.71 12.93
C ARG A 190 -1.41 -2.67 11.93
N ALA A 191 -1.26 -3.74 11.15
CA ALA A 191 -0.10 -3.94 10.29
C ALA A 191 0.27 -2.76 9.38
N PHE A 192 -0.67 -1.92 8.92
CA PHE A 192 -0.34 -0.74 8.11
C PHE A 192 0.13 0.46 8.95
N ASP A 193 -0.40 0.61 10.16
CA ASP A 193 -0.13 1.73 11.06
C ASP A 193 1.19 1.55 11.85
N THR A 194 1.73 0.33 11.86
CA THR A 194 2.91 -0.06 12.64
C THR A 194 4.15 -0.34 11.78
N ILE A 195 4.09 -0.12 10.47
CA ILE A 195 5.27 -0.30 9.60
C ILE A 195 6.28 0.82 9.86
N SER A 196 7.52 0.44 10.13
CA SER A 196 8.65 1.37 10.18
C SER A 196 9.03 1.78 8.75
N TRP A 197 8.93 3.07 8.43
CA TRP A 197 9.37 3.58 7.12
C TRP A 197 10.86 3.31 6.86
N PRO A 198 11.80 3.55 7.80
CA PRO A 198 13.19 3.17 7.59
C PRO A 198 13.38 1.69 7.21
N PHE A 199 12.66 0.78 7.88
CA PHE A 199 12.72 -0.64 7.56
C PHE A 199 12.16 -0.96 6.17
N LEU A 200 11.05 -0.32 5.78
CA LEU A 200 10.50 -0.46 4.44
C LEU A 200 11.53 -0.06 3.38
N PHE A 201 12.24 1.06 3.58
CA PHE A 201 13.28 1.52 2.67
C PHE A 201 14.51 0.62 2.64
N GLU A 202 14.89 -0.01 3.76
CA GLU A 202 15.94 -1.04 3.77
C GLU A 202 15.56 -2.24 2.89
N VAL A 203 14.32 -2.72 3.02
CA VAL A 203 13.78 -3.83 2.21
C VAL A 203 13.74 -3.47 0.72
N LEU A 204 13.25 -2.28 0.37
CA LEU A 204 13.21 -1.83 -1.03
C LEU A 204 14.63 -1.68 -1.61
N ARG A 205 15.61 -1.20 -0.85
CA ARG A 205 17.01 -1.16 -1.31
C ARG A 205 17.59 -2.56 -1.53
N GLN A 206 17.23 -3.54 -0.69
CA GLN A 206 17.68 -4.93 -0.88
C GLN A 206 17.12 -5.56 -2.17
N TYR A 207 15.91 -5.16 -2.56
CA TYR A 207 15.33 -5.48 -3.87
C TYR A 207 15.82 -4.59 -5.01
N ILE A 208 16.90 -3.82 -4.82
CA ILE A 208 17.53 -2.96 -5.86
C ILE A 208 16.48 -2.14 -6.62
N PHE A 209 15.61 -1.44 -5.88
CA PHE A 209 14.74 -0.43 -6.47
C PHE A 209 15.55 0.82 -6.81
N GLY A 210 15.26 1.40 -7.98
CA GLY A 210 15.90 2.61 -8.46
C GLY A 210 15.61 3.84 -7.58
N PHE A 211 16.47 4.86 -7.75
CA PHE A 211 16.41 6.09 -6.96
C PHE A 211 15.07 6.80 -7.08
N HIS A 212 14.54 6.96 -8.31
CA HIS A 212 13.28 7.66 -8.51
C HIS A 212 12.13 6.93 -7.84
N PHE A 213 12.05 5.60 -7.94
CA PHE A 213 10.98 4.84 -7.31
C PHE A 213 11.00 4.98 -5.79
N LEU A 214 12.17 4.92 -5.15
CA LEU A 214 12.31 5.12 -3.71
C LEU A 214 11.81 6.51 -3.31
N GLU A 215 12.21 7.55 -4.06
CA GLU A 215 11.78 8.91 -3.79
C GLU A 215 10.28 9.12 -3.99
N TRP A 216 9.68 8.49 -4.99
CA TRP A 216 8.24 8.52 -5.20
C TRP A 216 7.45 7.88 -4.06
N ILE A 217 7.97 6.77 -3.50
CA ILE A 217 7.42 6.17 -2.29
C ILE A 217 7.60 7.12 -1.10
N ALA A 218 8.75 7.78 -0.97
CA ALA A 218 8.98 8.77 0.10
C ALA A 218 8.00 9.95 0.01
N ILE A 219 7.74 10.47 -1.19
CA ILE A 219 6.75 11.53 -1.44
C ILE A 219 5.34 11.08 -1.02
N LEU A 220 4.93 9.86 -1.36
CA LEU A 220 3.62 9.32 -0.97
C LEU A 220 3.47 9.08 0.53
N LEU A 221 4.56 8.70 1.20
CA LEU A 221 4.57 8.44 2.65
C LEU A 221 4.77 9.74 3.45
N SER A 222 5.38 10.77 2.87
CA SER A 222 5.49 12.08 3.48
C SER A 222 4.11 12.72 3.62
N SER A 223 3.74 13.01 4.86
CA SER A 223 2.51 13.70 5.25
C SER A 223 2.87 15.07 5.79
#